data_AF-A0A3D1ZVP8-F1
#
_entry.id   AF-A0A3D1ZVP8-F1
#
_cell.length_a   1.000
_cell.length_b   1.000
_cell.length_c   1.000
_cell.angle_alpha   90.00
_cell.angle_beta   90.00
_cell.angle_gamma   90.00
#
_symmetry.space_group_name_H-M   'P 1'
#
loop_
_entity.id
_entity.type
_entity.pdbx_description
1 polymer ?
#
loop_
_entity_poly.entity_id
_entity_poly.type
_entity_poly.pdbx_seq_one_letter_code
_entity_poly.pdbx_strand_id
1 'polypeptide(L)'
;NTAVSHELTNTDRGMCVLPLCHINAQCVTVMAPLVSGSGVVMPNSFRTSQFWPQVIASGCTWFSVVPTIISYLMHQSEKLDLVALKAQLKTVKFGRSASAALPPALHAGFEEKFGIPIVET
;
A
#
# COMPACT_ATOMS: atom_id res chain seq x y z
N ASN A 1 16.45 0.99 -7.44
CA ASN A 1 16.12 -0.17 -6.57
C ASN A 1 15.14 0.34 -5.53
N THR A 2 13.92 -0.22 -5.47
CA THR A 2 12.85 0.19 -4.55
C THR A 2 13.29 0.26 -3.09
N ALA A 3 14.14 -0.66 -2.63
CA ALA A 3 14.65 -0.64 -1.26
C ALA A 3 15.50 0.61 -0.98
N VAL A 4 16.35 1.01 -1.93
CA VAL A 4 17.18 2.21 -1.81
C VAL A 4 16.35 3.47 -1.98
N SER A 5 15.44 3.50 -2.96
CA SER A 5 14.61 4.66 -3.27
C SER A 5 13.60 5.02 -2.17
N HIS A 6 13.26 4.08 -1.29
CA HIS A 6 12.35 4.28 -0.17
C HIS A 6 12.98 3.98 1.19
N GLU A 7 14.31 3.88 1.25
CA GLU A 7 15.08 3.66 2.49
C GLU A 7 14.53 2.51 3.35
N LEU A 8 14.13 1.41 2.70
CA LEU A 8 13.54 0.26 3.38
C LEU A 8 14.58 -0.42 4.26
N THR A 9 14.18 -0.68 5.50
CA THR A 9 14.97 -1.39 6.52
C THR A 9 14.41 -2.78 6.78
N ASN A 10 15.11 -3.60 7.56
CA ASN A 10 14.61 -4.90 8.02
C ASN A 10 13.33 -4.83 8.89
N THR A 11 13.00 -3.65 9.42
CA THR A 11 11.76 -3.43 10.19
C THR A 11 10.54 -3.17 9.31
N ASP A 12 10.75 -2.91 8.02
CA ASP A 12 9.66 -2.61 7.09
C ASP A 12 8.89 -3.86 6.66
N ARG A 13 7.64 -3.66 6.30
CA ARG A 13 6.77 -4.73 5.82
C ARG A 13 5.88 -4.23 4.70
N GLY A 14 6.11 -4.76 3.51
CA GLY A 14 5.39 -4.40 2.30
C GLY A 14 4.19 -5.30 2.05
N MET A 15 3.03 -4.71 1.74
CA MET A 15 1.84 -5.46 1.35
C MET A 15 1.74 -5.64 -0.17
N CYS A 16 1.71 -6.90 -0.63
CA CYS A 16 1.54 -7.29 -2.02
C CYS A 16 0.10 -7.75 -2.29
N VAL A 17 -0.76 -6.85 -2.78
CA VAL A 17 -2.14 -7.21 -3.15
C VAL A 17 -2.30 -7.57 -4.63
N LEU A 18 -1.24 -7.42 -5.42
CA LEU A 18 -1.27 -7.75 -6.85
C LEU A 18 -0.87 -9.22 -7.06
N PRO A 19 -1.45 -9.90 -8.07
CA PRO A 19 -1.08 -11.27 -8.40
C PRO A 19 0.42 -11.42 -8.72
N LEU A 20 1.05 -12.49 -8.22
CA LEU A 20 2.47 -12.78 -8.46
C LEU A 20 2.81 -13.05 -9.93
N CYS A 21 1.82 -13.27 -10.80
CA CYS A 21 2.05 -13.32 -12.25
C CYS A 21 2.30 -11.94 -12.87
N HIS A 22 2.11 -10.85 -12.12
CA HIS A 22 2.38 -9.49 -12.55
C HIS A 22 3.80 -9.06 -12.12
N ILE A 23 4.58 -8.51 -13.05
CA ILE A 23 5.98 -8.13 -12.80
C ILE A 23 6.14 -7.15 -11.63
N ASN A 24 5.16 -6.28 -11.39
CA ASN A 24 5.17 -5.37 -10.23
C ASN A 24 5.19 -6.13 -8.90
N ALA A 25 4.40 -7.21 -8.78
CA ALA A 25 4.36 -8.03 -7.58
C ALA A 25 5.72 -8.70 -7.32
N GLN A 26 6.34 -9.23 -8.38
CA GLN A 26 7.66 -9.88 -8.30
C GLN A 26 8.78 -8.87 -7.99
N CYS A 27 8.96 -7.85 -8.83
CA CYS A 27 10.11 -6.96 -8.76
C CYS A 27 10.03 -5.93 -7.62
N VAL A 28 8.83 -5.50 -7.24
CA VAL A 28 8.68 -4.43 -6.24
C VAL A 28 8.33 -5.02 -4.89
N THR A 29 7.33 -5.90 -4.83
CA THR A 29 6.82 -6.31 -3.52
C THR A 29 7.45 -7.59 -2.97
N VAL A 30 8.06 -8.43 -3.81
CA VAL A 30 8.83 -9.60 -3.36
C VAL A 30 10.33 -9.31 -3.30
N MET A 31 10.92 -8.72 -4.35
CA MET A 31 12.37 -8.48 -4.37
C MET A 31 12.82 -7.37 -3.42
N ALA A 32 12.03 -6.33 -3.18
CA ALA A 32 12.46 -5.26 -2.27
C ALA A 32 12.63 -5.76 -0.83
N PRO A 33 11.69 -6.53 -0.24
CA PRO A 33 11.90 -7.15 1.08
C PRO A 33 13.07 -8.13 1.14
N LEU A 34 13.30 -8.91 0.08
CA LEU A 34 14.45 -9.83 0.01
C LEU A 34 15.79 -9.09 0.06
N VAL A 35 15.89 -7.93 -0.60
CA VAL A 35 17.11 -7.13 -0.65
C VAL A 35 17.34 -6.32 0.63
N SER A 36 16.28 -5.79 1.26
CA SER A 36 16.39 -5.02 2.51
C SER A 36 16.36 -5.87 3.78
N GLY A 37 16.10 -7.18 3.67
CA GLY A 37 15.85 -8.06 4.81
C GLY A 37 14.53 -7.76 5.53
N SER A 38 13.57 -7.14 4.85
CA SER A 38 12.28 -6.73 5.40
C SER A 38 11.20 -7.81 5.19
N GLY A 39 10.01 -7.60 5.74
CA GLY A 39 8.88 -8.51 5.58
C GLY A 39 8.06 -8.27 4.31
N VAL A 40 7.40 -9.32 3.82
CA VAL A 40 6.34 -9.23 2.80
C VAL A 40 5.04 -9.84 3.34
N VAL A 41 3.93 -9.15 3.12
CA VAL A 41 2.58 -9.63 3.43
C VAL A 41 1.88 -9.91 2.11
N MET A 42 1.48 -11.16 1.91
CA MET A 42 0.82 -11.63 0.69
C MET A 42 -0.57 -12.19 1.02
N PRO A 43 -1.62 -11.35 0.94
CA PRO A 43 -2.99 -11.84 0.98
C PRO A 43 -3.28 -12.76 -0.20
N ASN A 44 -4.11 -13.79 0.01
CA ASN A 44 -4.48 -14.74 -1.05
C ASN A 44 -5.19 -14.06 -2.24
N SER A 45 -5.99 -13.03 -1.97
CA SER A 45 -6.62 -12.18 -2.99
C SER A 45 -6.95 -10.80 -2.45
N PHE A 46 -6.98 -9.81 -3.33
CA PHE A 46 -7.42 -8.47 -2.96
C PHE A 46 -8.94 -8.46 -2.70
N ARG A 47 -9.31 -7.95 -1.53
CA ARG A 47 -10.69 -7.59 -1.19
C ARG A 47 -10.64 -6.23 -0.53
N THR A 48 -11.32 -5.24 -1.10
CA THR A 48 -11.32 -3.87 -0.59
C THR A 48 -11.63 -3.85 0.91
N SER A 49 -12.67 -4.58 1.33
CA SER A 49 -13.11 -4.65 2.73
C SER A 49 -12.08 -5.20 3.72
N GLN A 50 -11.13 -6.01 3.24
CA GLN A 50 -10.10 -6.63 4.06
C GLN A 50 -8.76 -5.87 4.01
N PHE A 51 -8.61 -4.90 3.10
CA PHE A 51 -7.34 -4.22 2.90
C PHE A 51 -6.82 -3.57 4.17
N TRP A 52 -7.59 -2.64 4.77
CA TRP A 52 -7.17 -1.94 5.98
C TRP A 52 -7.03 -2.86 7.21
N PRO A 53 -7.98 -3.79 7.49
CA PRO A 53 -7.78 -4.80 8.53
C PRO A 53 -6.48 -5.60 8.37
N GLN A 54 -6.13 -5.99 7.15
CA GLN A 54 -4.89 -6.73 6.88
C GLN A 54 -3.66 -5.86 7.07
N VAL A 55 -3.66 -4.60 6.59
CA VAL A 55 -2.57 -3.64 6.82
C VAL A 55 -2.27 -3.50 8.31
N ILE A 56 -3.32 -3.32 9.12
CA ILE A 56 -3.21 -3.12 10.57
C ILE A 56 -2.73 -4.42 11.25
N ALA A 57 -3.42 -5.54 11.02
CA ALA A 57 -3.13 -6.81 11.68
C ALA A 57 -1.74 -7.36 11.37
N SER A 58 -1.23 -7.08 10.17
CA SER A 58 0.09 -7.52 9.75
C SER A 58 1.19 -6.51 10.05
N GLY A 59 0.88 -5.31 10.55
CA GLY A 59 1.86 -4.26 10.83
C GLY A 59 2.59 -3.78 9.57
N CYS A 60 1.88 -3.68 8.45
CA CYS A 60 2.47 -3.18 7.20
C CYS A 60 2.93 -1.73 7.37
N THR A 61 4.10 -1.44 6.81
CA THR A 61 4.67 -0.09 6.78
C THR A 61 4.56 0.56 5.41
N TRP A 62 4.32 -0.22 4.36
CA TRP A 62 4.03 0.31 3.02
C TRP A 62 3.24 -0.68 2.18
N PHE A 63 2.65 -0.22 1.08
CA PHE A 63 1.93 -1.09 0.12
C PHE A 63 2.17 -0.63 -1.31
N SER A 64 2.02 -1.54 -2.27
CA SER A 64 2.01 -1.19 -3.70
C SER A 64 0.71 -1.65 -4.35
N VAL A 65 0.05 -0.71 -5.03
CA VAL A 65 -1.27 -0.86 -5.63
C VAL A 65 -1.31 -0.18 -7.00
N VAL A 66 -2.37 -0.44 -7.76
CA VAL A 66 -2.69 0.27 -9.01
C VAL A 66 -3.76 1.34 -8.74
N PRO A 67 -3.90 2.39 -9.59
CA PRO A 67 -4.91 3.44 -9.39
C PRO A 67 -6.33 2.92 -9.17
N THR A 68 -6.72 1.82 -9.84
CA THR A 68 -8.04 1.21 -9.66
C THR A 68 -8.30 0.75 -8.22
N ILE A 69 -7.28 0.21 -7.54
CA ILE A 69 -7.39 -0.19 -6.12
C ILE A 69 -7.53 1.05 -5.24
N ILE A 70 -6.80 2.13 -5.53
CA ILE A 70 -6.92 3.40 -4.81
C ILE A 70 -8.35 3.92 -4.89
N SER A 71 -8.97 3.89 -6.08
CA SER A 71 -10.38 4.25 -6.26
C SER A 71 -11.33 3.40 -5.40
N TYR A 72 -11.09 2.08 -5.33
CA TYR A 72 -11.91 1.20 -4.48
C TYR A 72 -11.78 1.53 -3.00
N LEU A 73 -10.55 1.79 -2.51
CA LEU A 73 -10.32 2.18 -1.12
C LEU A 73 -11.01 3.52 -0.80
N MET A 74 -10.92 4.48 -1.72
CA MET A 74 -11.59 5.77 -1.61
C MET A 74 -13.12 5.63 -1.55
N HIS A 75 -13.72 4.76 -2.34
CA HIS A 75 -15.17 4.53 -2.30
C HIS A 75 -15.61 3.77 -1.04
N GLN A 76 -14.83 2.80 -0.57
CA GLN A 76 -15.18 2.05 0.64
C GLN A 76 -15.11 2.94 1.90
N SER A 77 -14.21 3.91 1.92
CA SER A 77 -13.98 4.82 3.04
C SER A 77 -15.24 5.50 3.58
N GLU A 78 -16.26 5.69 2.73
CA GLU A 78 -17.56 6.28 3.10
C GLU A 78 -18.32 5.48 4.16
N LYS A 79 -17.96 4.20 4.34
CA LYS A 79 -18.57 3.27 5.30
C LYS A 79 -17.71 3.03 6.54
N LEU A 80 -16.59 3.74 6.69
CA LEU A 80 -15.62 3.53 7.75
C LEU A 80 -15.54 4.74 8.68
N ASP A 81 -15.24 4.50 9.95
CA ASP A 81 -14.80 5.57 10.85
C ASP A 81 -13.36 5.96 10.49
N LEU A 82 -13.22 7.06 9.74
CA LEU A 82 -11.93 7.54 9.25
C LEU A 82 -11.02 8.05 10.37
N VAL A 83 -11.57 8.54 11.48
CA VAL A 83 -10.78 9.03 12.61
C VAL A 83 -10.11 7.85 13.31
N ALA A 84 -10.89 6.82 13.63
CA ALA A 84 -10.38 5.59 14.22
C ALA A 84 -9.42 4.85 13.30
N LEU A 85 -9.67 4.87 11.99
CA LEU A 85 -8.79 4.27 10.99
C LEU A 85 -7.44 5.00 10.92
N LYS A 86 -7.43 6.32 10.76
CA LYS A 86 -6.18 7.12 10.72
C LYS A 86 -5.31 6.90 11.95
N ALA A 87 -5.92 6.78 13.14
CA ALA A 87 -5.18 6.52 14.37
C ALA A 87 -4.41 5.20 14.36
N GLN A 88 -4.91 4.18 13.64
CA GLN A 88 -4.29 2.85 13.52
C GLN A 88 -3.29 2.76 12.36
N LEU A 89 -3.33 3.67 11.39
CA LEU A 89 -2.47 3.65 10.21
C LEU A 89 -1.13 4.41 10.39
N LYS A 90 -0.80 4.83 11.62
CA LYS A 90 0.42 5.61 11.91
C LYS A 90 1.73 4.89 11.56
N THR A 91 1.71 3.56 11.43
CA THR A 91 2.88 2.77 11.03
C THR A 91 3.09 2.75 9.52
N VAL A 92 2.07 3.13 8.74
CA VAL A 92 2.14 3.14 7.27
C VAL A 92 2.85 4.41 6.82
N LYS A 93 4.06 4.24 6.30
CA LYS A 93 4.96 5.30 5.84
C LYS A 93 4.50 5.90 4.51
N PHE A 94 4.11 5.05 3.56
CA PHE A 94 3.64 5.46 2.23
C PHE A 94 2.86 4.36 1.52
N GLY A 95 2.06 4.76 0.53
CA GLY A 95 1.55 3.86 -0.50
C GLY A 95 2.22 4.16 -1.84
N ARG A 96 2.39 3.14 -2.68
CA ARG A 96 2.93 3.30 -4.04
C ARG A 96 1.84 3.00 -5.06
N SER A 97 1.56 3.96 -5.94
CA SER A 97 0.71 3.78 -7.11
C SER A 97 1.57 3.50 -8.34
N ALA A 98 1.30 2.38 -9.02
CA ALA A 98 2.06 1.99 -10.20
C ALA A 98 1.17 1.44 -11.32
N SER A 99 1.78 1.20 -12.48
CA SER A 99 1.19 0.51 -13.64
C SER A 99 0.16 1.32 -14.45
N ALA A 100 -0.30 2.47 -13.95
CA ALA A 100 -1.09 3.45 -14.70
C ALA A 100 -0.99 4.83 -14.04
N ALA A 101 -1.28 5.88 -14.81
CA ALA A 101 -1.32 7.25 -14.29
C ALA A 101 -2.36 7.39 -13.19
N LEU A 102 -1.96 8.01 -12.08
CA LEU A 102 -2.85 8.33 -10.98
C LEU A 102 -3.47 9.72 -11.21
N PRO A 103 -4.80 9.86 -11.36
CA PRO A 103 -5.40 11.18 -11.50
C PRO A 103 -5.04 12.09 -10.31
N PRO A 104 -4.61 13.34 -10.53
CA PRO A 104 -4.18 14.23 -9.44
C PRO A 104 -5.23 14.43 -8.35
N ALA A 105 -6.51 14.49 -8.73
CA ALA A 105 -7.62 14.58 -7.78
C ALA A 105 -7.77 13.32 -6.92
N LEU A 106 -7.53 12.14 -7.48
CA LEU A 106 -7.55 10.88 -6.74
C LEU A 106 -6.36 10.77 -5.80
N HIS A 107 -5.19 11.26 -6.23
CA HIS A 107 -3.99 11.33 -5.42
C HIS A 107 -4.19 12.23 -4.18
N ALA A 108 -4.50 13.51 -4.39
CA ALA A 108 -4.69 14.47 -3.29
C ALA A 108 -5.83 14.03 -2.36
N GLY A 109 -6.94 13.53 -2.91
CA GLY A 109 -8.06 13.03 -2.12
C GLY A 109 -7.68 11.82 -1.26
N PHE A 110 -6.81 10.94 -1.73
CA PHE A 110 -6.33 9.80 -0.93
C PHE A 110 -5.48 10.27 0.25
N GLU A 111 -4.52 11.17 0.02
CA GLU A 111 -3.64 11.68 1.07
C GLU A 111 -4.43 12.43 2.14
N GLU A 112 -5.38 13.28 1.74
CA GLU A 112 -6.26 13.99 2.67
C GLU A 112 -7.10 13.00 3.51
N LYS A 113 -7.66 11.99 2.84
CA LYS A 113 -8.61 11.06 3.46
C LYS A 113 -7.97 10.02 4.37
N PHE A 114 -6.76 9.55 4.06
CA PHE A 114 -6.09 8.51 4.85
C PHE A 114 -4.86 9.02 5.62
N GLY A 115 -4.34 10.21 5.31
CA GLY A 115 -3.14 10.76 5.93
C GLY A 115 -1.87 9.99 5.59
N ILE A 116 -1.86 9.26 4.47
CA ILE A 116 -0.74 8.46 4.00
C ILE A 116 -0.28 9.04 2.66
N PRO A 117 1.00 9.37 2.49
CA PRO A 117 1.50 9.89 1.23
C PRO A 117 1.49 8.82 0.14
N ILE A 118 1.23 9.22 -1.11
CA ILE A 118 1.31 8.32 -2.27
C ILE A 118 2.50 8.69 -3.16
N VAL A 119 3.31 7.69 -3.48
CA VAL A 119 4.39 7.80 -4.46
C VAL A 119 3.91 7.23 -5.79
N GLU A 120 3.93 8.05 -6.84
CA GLU A 120 3.64 7.63 -8.21
C GLU A 120 4.91 7.20 -8.94
N THR A 121 4.84 6.08 -9.66
CA THR A 121 5.93 5.53 -10.49
C THR A 121 5.38 4.74 -11.66
#